data_AF-A0A5C5XZA1-F1
#
_entry.id   AF-A0A5C5XZA1-F1
#
_cell.length_a   1.000
_cell.length_b   1.000
_cell.length_c   1.000
_cell.angle_alpha   90.00
_cell.angle_beta   90.00
_cell.angle_gamma   90.00
#
_symmetry.space_group_name_H-M   'P 1'
#
loop_
_entity.id
_entity.type
_entity.pdbx_description
1 polymer ?
#
loop_
_entity_poly.entity_id
_entity_poly.type
_entity_poly.pdbx_seq_one_letter_code
_entity_poly.pdbx_strand_id
1 'polypeptide(L)'
;MNETLRNTAPNEKQPGTTVNALHRRVQRMPRGRRRGSVMALMAFILPLLALMAAFCVNLAHMQLTRTELIVATDAAARAGGRAFSEEQTVDAAKDAAVATALLNSVDGMPLQLRREDAANEIEFGSTSQPGGLGSRYYFTKVSTSDVAANQVIASAVRVNGRRDSSSLGGVIPLVFPKFFSRDYFEPTQRSVAMQVDRDISLVLDRSGSMEWLTWPDGDSPWNYDVYAEAADAGILYRSRGGYYYSRGEDQASFERWAWDNYFDYDVPPAVKWNSLVDAVEAFFDVLDDTPQSEQAAIASYASTGSRDSWLDPDFDVAMNAVDNLNTGGGTGIGRGMREGIKHFQHANARPFASKTMVVMTDGNHNTGEDPLDVAREFASTYNMTIHTVTFGSDANQSDMHDVAAACNGKHYHAESGEQLIAVFQEIANNLPTLLTE
;
A
#
# COMPACT_ATOMS: atom_id res chain seq x y z
N MET A 1 2.56 -84.11 17.52
CA MET A 1 3.92 -84.31 16.98
C MET A 1 4.86 -83.65 17.99
N ASN A 2 5.35 -84.28 19.06
CA ASN A 2 5.98 -85.60 19.23
C ASN A 2 7.13 -85.87 18.25
N GLU A 3 8.36 -85.68 18.73
CA GLU A 3 9.60 -86.45 18.50
C GLU A 3 10.71 -85.70 19.29
N THR A 4 11.25 -86.09 20.44
CA THR A 4 11.86 -87.34 20.97
C THR A 4 13.03 -87.92 20.18
N LEU A 5 14.26 -87.64 20.66
CA LEU A 5 15.45 -88.50 20.57
C LEU A 5 16.26 -88.28 21.87
N ARG A 6 16.11 -89.11 22.93
CA ARG A 6 16.82 -90.37 23.28
C ARG A 6 18.35 -90.33 23.23
N ASN A 7 19.01 -90.42 24.40
CA ASN A 7 19.85 -91.56 24.88
C ASN A 7 20.68 -91.14 26.10
N THR A 8 20.38 -91.60 27.33
CA THR A 8 20.96 -92.77 28.04
C THR A 8 22.46 -92.69 28.42
N ALA A 9 22.70 -92.30 29.69
CA ALA A 9 23.57 -92.83 30.77
C ALA A 9 24.83 -93.70 30.44
N PRO A 10 25.85 -93.75 31.33
CA PRO A 10 25.72 -94.53 32.57
C PRO A 10 26.36 -93.94 33.84
N ASN A 11 26.06 -94.65 34.92
CA ASN A 11 26.27 -94.44 36.34
C ASN A 11 27.60 -95.09 36.80
N GLU A 12 28.35 -94.46 37.73
CA GLU A 12 29.41 -95.17 38.45
C GLU A 12 29.56 -94.73 39.93
N LYS A 13 29.13 -95.66 40.81
CA LYS A 13 29.63 -96.08 42.13
C LYS A 13 30.06 -95.07 43.22
N GLN A 14 29.29 -95.11 44.32
CA GLN A 14 29.72 -94.93 45.73
C GLN A 14 30.77 -96.01 46.14
N PRO A 15 31.66 -95.82 47.15
CA PRO A 15 31.29 -95.70 48.58
C PRO A 15 32.16 -94.79 49.46
N GLY A 16 31.65 -94.46 50.66
CA GLY A 16 32.27 -93.51 51.59
C GLY A 16 33.20 -94.10 52.63
N THR A 17 33.95 -93.21 53.30
CA THR A 17 34.40 -93.38 54.68
C THR A 17 34.75 -92.02 55.29
N THR A 18 34.25 -91.84 56.52
CA THR A 18 34.50 -90.80 57.52
C THR A 18 35.95 -90.33 57.68
N VAL A 19 36.24 -89.01 57.78
CA VAL A 19 37.10 -88.41 58.83
C VAL A 19 36.95 -86.87 58.92
N ASN A 20 36.75 -86.38 60.15
CA ASN A 20 37.13 -85.12 60.81
C ASN A 20 37.11 -83.73 60.14
N ALA A 21 36.60 -82.80 60.95
CA ALA A 21 36.54 -81.36 60.77
C ALA A 21 37.91 -80.70 60.55
N LEU A 22 37.97 -79.82 59.54
CA LEU A 22 38.91 -78.71 59.46
C LEU A 22 38.12 -77.43 59.15
N HIS A 23 38.08 -76.53 60.15
CA HIS A 23 37.58 -75.17 60.02
C HIS A 23 38.38 -74.42 58.94
N ARG A 24 37.80 -74.26 57.73
CA ARG A 24 38.34 -73.36 56.70
C ARG A 24 37.53 -72.07 56.69
N ARG A 25 38.05 -71.04 57.36
CA ARG A 25 37.50 -69.68 57.36
C ARG A 25 37.62 -69.11 55.94
N VAL A 26 36.53 -69.10 55.19
CA VAL A 26 36.45 -68.41 53.90
C VAL A 26 36.35 -66.91 54.19
N GLN A 27 37.44 -66.17 54.01
CA GLN A 27 37.42 -64.71 54.00
C GLN A 27 36.65 -64.24 52.76
N ARG A 28 35.42 -63.75 52.98
CA ARG A 28 34.66 -63.03 51.95
C ARG A 28 35.28 -61.66 51.74
N MET A 29 35.82 -61.40 50.55
CA MET A 29 36.19 -60.03 50.14
C MET A 29 34.93 -59.15 50.09
N PRO A 30 34.96 -57.92 50.63
CA PRO A 30 33.83 -57.02 50.57
C PRO A 30 33.63 -56.53 49.13
N ARG A 31 32.50 -56.92 48.52
CA ARG A 31 32.02 -56.33 47.27
C ARG A 31 31.74 -54.84 47.53
N GLY A 32 32.56 -53.97 46.96
CA GLY A 32 32.37 -52.52 46.98
C GLY A 32 30.98 -52.16 46.45
N ARG A 33 30.10 -51.73 47.35
CA ARG A 33 28.70 -51.36 47.07
C ARG A 33 28.66 -49.98 46.39
N ARG A 34 29.00 -49.91 45.10
CA ARG A 34 28.78 -48.71 44.26
C ARG A 34 27.31 -48.61 43.83
N ARG A 35 26.38 -48.50 44.79
CA ARG A 35 24.92 -48.43 44.54
C ARG A 35 24.22 -47.23 45.19
N GLY A 36 24.95 -46.31 45.85
CA GLY A 36 24.36 -45.16 46.54
C GLY A 36 24.45 -43.83 45.78
N SER A 37 25.54 -43.59 45.04
CA SER A 37 25.78 -42.29 44.38
C SER A 37 24.79 -42.00 43.24
N VAL A 38 24.39 -43.04 42.49
CA VAL A 38 23.40 -42.89 41.40
C VAL A 38 22.03 -42.52 41.95
N MET A 39 21.60 -43.12 43.07
CA MET A 39 20.31 -42.79 43.71
C MET A 39 20.29 -41.35 44.24
N ALA A 40 21.39 -40.91 44.86
CA ALA A 40 21.54 -39.53 45.32
C ALA A 40 21.53 -38.53 44.14
N LEU A 41 22.26 -38.83 43.06
CA LEU A 41 22.27 -38.00 41.85
C LEU A 41 20.88 -37.93 41.21
N MET A 42 20.18 -39.07 41.10
CA MET A 42 18.83 -39.14 40.52
C MET A 42 17.81 -38.34 41.33
N ALA A 43 17.96 -38.32 42.67
CA ALA A 43 17.09 -37.56 43.57
C ALA A 43 17.17 -36.04 43.37
N PHE A 44 18.31 -35.53 42.87
CA PHE A 44 18.46 -34.11 42.51
C PHE A 44 18.17 -33.82 41.04
N ILE A 45 18.60 -34.71 40.13
CA ILE A 45 18.44 -34.51 38.69
C ILE A 45 16.98 -34.66 38.24
N LEU A 46 16.22 -35.63 38.75
CA LEU A 46 14.83 -35.82 38.31
C LEU A 46 13.94 -34.61 38.61
N PRO A 47 13.94 -34.02 39.82
CA PRO A 47 13.19 -32.79 40.08
C PRO A 47 13.66 -31.62 39.21
N LEU A 48 14.98 -31.49 38.99
CA LEU A 48 15.52 -30.44 38.12
C LEU A 48 15.05 -30.59 36.67
N LEU A 49 15.09 -31.81 36.12
CA LEU A 49 14.59 -32.10 34.77
C LEU A 49 13.08 -31.85 34.67
N ALA A 50 12.31 -32.22 35.70
CA ALA A 50 10.87 -31.93 35.73
C ALA A 50 10.58 -30.43 35.77
N LEU A 51 11.35 -29.65 36.53
CA LEU A 51 11.27 -28.18 36.57
C LEU A 51 11.60 -27.57 35.20
N MET A 52 12.67 -28.03 34.56
CA MET A 52 13.05 -27.58 33.23
C MET A 52 11.98 -27.95 32.19
N ALA A 53 11.41 -29.15 32.26
CA ALA A 53 10.33 -29.56 31.37
C ALA A 53 9.08 -28.69 31.57
N ALA A 54 8.66 -28.43 32.82
CA ALA A 54 7.53 -27.54 33.12
C ALA A 54 7.77 -26.12 32.60
N PHE A 55 9.00 -25.60 32.76
CA PHE A 55 9.41 -24.31 32.19
C PHE A 55 9.30 -24.31 30.66
N CYS A 56 9.83 -25.33 29.98
CA CYS A 56 9.77 -25.46 28.53
C CYS A 56 8.32 -25.56 28.01
N VAL A 57 7.44 -26.29 28.71
CA VAL A 57 6.03 -26.41 28.34
C VAL A 57 5.30 -25.08 28.50
N ASN A 58 5.49 -24.37 29.61
CA ASN A 58 4.89 -23.03 29.79
C ASN A 58 5.42 -22.05 28.73
N LEU A 59 6.72 -22.08 28.42
CA LEU A 59 7.29 -21.22 27.37
C LEU A 59 6.69 -21.55 26.01
N ALA A 60 6.59 -22.83 25.65
CA ALA A 60 5.99 -23.25 24.38
C ALA A 60 4.52 -22.83 24.27
N HIS A 61 3.75 -23.00 25.35
CA HIS A 61 2.35 -22.56 25.44
C HIS A 61 2.23 -21.04 25.27
N MET A 62 3.04 -20.25 25.99
CA MET A 62 3.05 -18.79 25.83
C MET A 62 3.36 -18.35 24.40
N GLN A 63 4.32 -18.99 23.72
CA GLN A 63 4.69 -18.62 22.35
C GLN A 63 3.62 -19.05 21.34
N LEU A 64 2.99 -20.20 21.54
CA LEU A 64 1.87 -20.64 20.73
C LEU A 64 0.70 -19.64 20.82
N THR A 65 0.28 -19.31 22.04
CA THR A 65 -0.83 -18.36 22.25
C THR A 65 -0.51 -16.96 21.72
N ARG A 66 0.76 -16.50 21.81
CA ARG A 66 1.17 -15.24 21.19
C ARG A 66 1.02 -15.29 19.66
N THR A 67 1.44 -16.39 19.05
CA THR A 67 1.32 -16.59 17.60
C THR A 67 -0.14 -16.63 17.17
N GLU A 68 -0.97 -17.36 17.91
CA GLU A 68 -2.43 -17.40 17.68
C GLU A 68 -3.06 -16.01 17.83
N LEU A 69 -2.66 -15.24 18.85
CA LEU A 69 -3.16 -13.88 19.05
C LEU A 69 -2.73 -12.96 17.91
N ILE A 70 -1.51 -13.09 17.39
CA ILE A 70 -1.04 -12.36 16.20
C ILE A 70 -1.94 -12.67 15.01
N VAL A 71 -2.09 -13.95 14.65
CA VAL A 71 -2.90 -14.36 13.51
C VAL A 71 -4.36 -13.89 13.64
N ALA A 72 -4.95 -14.04 14.83
CA ALA A 72 -6.32 -13.61 15.09
C ALA A 72 -6.50 -12.09 14.98
N THR A 73 -5.54 -11.32 15.51
CA THR A 73 -5.57 -9.85 15.48
C THR A 73 -5.34 -9.32 14.07
N ASP A 74 -4.40 -9.90 13.32
CA ASP A 74 -4.12 -9.52 11.93
C ASP A 74 -5.28 -9.83 11.00
N ALA A 75 -5.89 -11.01 11.15
CA ALA A 75 -7.08 -11.38 10.40
C ALA A 75 -8.24 -10.42 10.68
N ALA A 76 -8.46 -10.07 11.95
CA ALA A 76 -9.50 -9.12 12.35
C ALA A 76 -9.23 -7.70 11.82
N ALA A 77 -7.99 -7.20 11.90
CA ALA A 77 -7.62 -5.91 11.34
C ALA A 77 -7.85 -5.89 9.83
N ARG A 78 -7.40 -6.91 9.11
CA ARG A 78 -7.55 -7.01 7.65
C ARG A 78 -9.01 -7.07 7.23
N ALA A 79 -9.83 -7.86 7.93
CA ALA A 79 -11.27 -7.93 7.64
C ALA A 79 -11.97 -6.59 7.92
N GLY A 80 -11.62 -5.93 9.03
CA GLY A 80 -12.14 -4.60 9.36
C GLY A 80 -11.76 -3.54 8.33
N GLY A 81 -10.48 -3.51 7.91
CA GLY A 81 -10.00 -2.60 6.86
C GLY A 81 -10.68 -2.84 5.51
N ARG A 82 -10.86 -4.11 5.12
CA ARG A 82 -11.57 -4.46 3.90
C ARG A 82 -13.03 -4.02 3.91
N ALA A 83 -13.77 -4.33 4.98
CA ALA A 83 -15.17 -3.91 5.09
C ALA A 83 -15.32 -2.38 5.20
N PHE A 84 -14.35 -1.71 5.84
CA PHE A 84 -14.30 -0.25 5.85
C PHE A 84 -14.21 0.34 4.44
N SER A 85 -13.43 -0.31 3.57
CA SER A 85 -13.25 0.05 2.16
C SER A 85 -14.48 -0.31 1.31
N GLU A 86 -15.00 -1.54 1.43
CA GLU A 86 -16.12 -1.99 0.59
C GLU A 86 -17.44 -1.29 0.96
N GLU A 87 -17.73 -1.15 2.25
CA GLU A 87 -19.02 -0.65 2.71
C GLU A 87 -19.01 0.84 3.05
N GLN A 88 -17.82 1.47 3.11
CA GLN A 88 -17.67 2.89 3.43
C GLN A 88 -18.42 3.27 4.72
N THR A 89 -18.35 2.42 5.76
CA THR A 89 -18.90 2.74 7.09
C THR A 89 -18.05 2.18 8.22
N VAL A 90 -18.01 2.91 9.34
CA VAL A 90 -17.36 2.49 10.59
C VAL A 90 -18.00 1.23 11.17
N ASP A 91 -19.33 1.11 11.08
CA ASP A 91 -20.06 -0.02 11.67
C ASP A 91 -19.75 -1.33 10.96
N ALA A 92 -19.73 -1.33 9.63
CA ALA A 92 -19.33 -2.48 8.83
C ALA A 92 -17.91 -2.96 9.17
N ALA A 93 -16.97 -2.01 9.28
CA ALA A 93 -15.59 -2.28 9.65
C ALA A 93 -15.49 -2.93 11.04
N LYS A 94 -16.23 -2.41 12.02
CA LYS A 94 -16.30 -2.98 13.37
C LYS A 94 -16.91 -4.38 13.34
N ASP A 95 -18.00 -4.57 12.60
CA ASP A 95 -18.70 -5.86 12.50
C ASP A 95 -17.82 -6.93 11.85
N ALA A 96 -17.14 -6.61 10.75
CA ALA A 96 -16.23 -7.52 10.08
C ALA A 96 -15.01 -7.90 10.95
N ALA A 97 -14.44 -6.93 11.67
CA ALA A 97 -13.34 -7.18 12.60
C ALA A 97 -13.76 -8.11 13.75
N VAL A 98 -14.92 -7.85 14.37
CA VAL A 98 -15.46 -8.70 15.45
C VAL A 98 -15.80 -10.10 14.94
N ALA A 99 -16.50 -10.21 13.81
CA ALA A 99 -16.87 -11.49 13.23
C ALA A 99 -15.63 -12.33 12.92
N THR A 100 -14.59 -11.72 12.34
CA THR A 100 -13.36 -12.42 12.00
C THR A 100 -12.54 -12.79 13.24
N ALA A 101 -12.51 -11.93 14.26
CA ALA A 101 -11.87 -12.28 15.54
C ALA A 101 -12.50 -13.52 16.17
N LEU A 102 -13.84 -13.63 16.14
CA LEU A 102 -14.57 -14.78 16.68
C LEU A 102 -14.31 -16.09 15.93
N LEU A 103 -13.92 -16.04 14.66
CA LEU A 103 -13.53 -17.22 13.88
C LEU A 103 -12.14 -17.74 14.22
N ASN A 104 -11.30 -16.93 14.89
CA ASN A 104 -9.93 -17.27 15.23
C ASN A 104 -9.79 -17.58 16.73
N SER A 105 -9.28 -18.76 17.05
CA SER A 105 -9.06 -19.19 18.43
C SER A 105 -7.68 -18.78 18.94
N VAL A 106 -7.63 -18.30 20.18
CA VAL A 106 -6.42 -18.03 20.95
C VAL A 106 -6.52 -18.88 22.23
N ASP A 107 -5.60 -19.80 22.46
CA ASP A 107 -5.64 -20.75 23.58
C ASP A 107 -7.00 -21.50 23.68
N GLY A 108 -7.52 -21.95 22.52
CA GLY A 108 -8.78 -22.70 22.43
C GLY A 108 -10.06 -21.90 22.65
N MET A 109 -9.99 -20.58 22.89
CA MET A 109 -11.16 -19.69 22.98
C MET A 109 -11.15 -18.67 21.83
N PRO A 110 -12.31 -18.28 21.28
CA PRO A 110 -12.36 -17.27 20.22
C PRO A 110 -11.82 -15.92 20.73
N LEU A 111 -11.12 -15.17 19.88
CA LEU A 111 -10.76 -13.79 20.20
C LEU A 111 -12.03 -12.94 20.20
N GLN A 112 -12.33 -12.33 21.36
CA GLN A 112 -13.51 -11.48 21.53
C GLN A 112 -13.08 -10.03 21.57
N LEU A 113 -13.63 -9.23 20.66
CA LEU A 113 -13.41 -7.79 20.59
C LEU A 113 -14.70 -7.04 20.97
N ARG A 114 -14.52 -5.95 21.71
CA ARG A 114 -15.55 -4.97 22.06
C ARG A 114 -15.69 -3.94 20.94
N ARG A 115 -16.94 -3.65 20.58
CA ARG A 115 -17.29 -2.67 19.54
C ARG A 115 -17.22 -1.23 20.04
N GLU A 116 -17.34 -1.02 21.35
CA GLU A 116 -17.39 0.33 21.91
C GLU A 116 -16.04 1.04 21.78
N ASP A 117 -16.03 2.29 21.33
CA ASP A 117 -14.79 3.06 21.18
C ASP A 117 -14.03 3.23 22.50
N ALA A 118 -14.76 3.25 23.63
CA ALA A 118 -14.18 3.33 24.97
C ALA A 118 -13.29 2.11 25.31
N ALA A 119 -13.51 0.96 24.69
CA ALA A 119 -12.67 -0.23 24.90
C ALA A 119 -11.28 -0.10 24.25
N ASN A 120 -11.15 0.76 23.24
CA ASN A 120 -9.94 0.92 22.43
C ASN A 120 -9.46 -0.42 21.84
N GLU A 121 -10.37 -1.27 21.40
CA GLU A 121 -10.06 -2.57 20.78
C GLU A 121 -10.14 -2.53 19.26
N ILE A 122 -10.94 -1.63 18.70
CA ILE A 122 -10.99 -1.29 17.28
C ILE A 122 -10.88 0.23 17.19
N GLU A 123 -9.90 0.72 16.44
CA GLU A 123 -9.58 2.14 16.35
C GLU A 123 -9.38 2.54 14.89
N PHE A 124 -9.86 3.72 14.52
CA PHE A 124 -9.66 4.29 13.20
C PHE A 124 -8.56 5.34 13.28
N GLY A 125 -7.78 5.47 12.21
CA GLY A 125 -6.63 6.35 12.20
C GLY A 125 -6.19 6.74 10.81
N SER A 126 -5.28 7.70 10.79
CA SER A 126 -4.44 7.98 9.63
C SER A 126 -3.02 7.49 9.91
N THR A 127 -2.32 7.11 8.85
CA THR A 127 -0.94 6.66 8.93
C THR A 127 -0.04 7.64 8.22
N SER A 128 1.05 8.05 8.86
CA SER A 128 2.09 8.87 8.24
C SER A 128 3.44 8.14 8.27
N GLN A 129 4.27 8.42 7.28
CA GLN A 129 5.64 7.90 7.18
C GLN A 129 6.63 9.07 7.26
N PRO A 130 6.84 9.67 8.45
CA PRO A 130 7.59 10.92 8.58
C PRO A 130 9.07 10.81 8.21
N GLY A 131 9.62 9.60 8.05
CA GLY A 131 11.02 9.37 7.65
C GLY A 131 11.23 8.96 6.20
N GLY A 132 10.18 8.96 5.35
CA GLY A 132 10.25 8.53 3.95
C GLY A 132 10.36 7.02 3.75
N LEU A 133 10.63 6.61 2.50
CA LEU A 133 10.71 5.22 2.03
C LEU A 133 11.71 4.40 2.87
N GLY A 134 11.19 3.46 3.66
CA GLY A 134 11.97 2.57 4.54
C GLY A 134 11.83 2.86 6.05
N SER A 135 11.12 3.92 6.43
CA SER A 135 10.78 4.20 7.84
C SER A 135 9.45 3.56 8.24
N ARG A 136 9.27 3.23 9.53
CA ARG A 136 8.04 2.61 10.04
C ARG A 136 6.85 3.54 9.90
N TYR A 137 5.68 2.98 9.60
CA TYR A 137 4.43 3.74 9.62
C TYR A 137 4.05 4.13 11.05
N TYR A 138 3.58 5.36 11.20
CA TYR A 138 3.04 5.86 12.46
C TYR A 138 1.53 6.00 12.35
N PHE A 139 0.80 5.15 13.08
CA PHE A 139 -0.65 5.27 13.22
C PHE A 139 -1.00 6.40 14.19
N THR A 140 -1.73 7.37 13.69
CA THR A 140 -2.35 8.45 14.46
C THR A 140 -3.83 8.15 14.58
N LYS A 141 -4.29 7.91 15.81
CA LYS A 141 -5.71 7.67 16.08
C LYS A 141 -6.52 8.93 15.76
N VAL A 142 -7.63 8.75 15.04
CA VAL A 142 -8.64 9.78 14.83
C VAL A 142 -9.91 9.42 15.60
N SER A 143 -10.78 10.40 15.81
CA SER A 143 -12.04 10.15 16.52
C SER A 143 -12.98 9.32 15.64
N THR A 144 -13.47 8.21 16.17
CA THR A 144 -14.46 7.37 15.45
C THR A 144 -15.73 8.16 15.11
N SER A 145 -16.16 9.11 15.96
CA SER A 145 -17.32 9.96 15.67
C SER A 145 -17.09 10.87 14.48
N ASP A 146 -15.88 11.40 14.36
CA ASP A 146 -15.53 12.37 13.31
C ASP A 146 -15.35 11.64 11.98
N VAL A 147 -14.85 10.39 12.02
CA VAL A 147 -14.86 9.48 10.87
C VAL A 147 -16.29 9.14 10.46
N ALA A 148 -17.14 8.70 11.39
CA ALA A 148 -18.53 8.38 11.07
C ALA A 148 -19.33 9.58 10.54
N ALA A 149 -18.99 10.80 10.97
CA ALA A 149 -19.57 12.05 10.47
C ALA A 149 -18.92 12.60 9.19
N ASN A 150 -17.95 11.86 8.62
CA ASN A 150 -17.18 12.24 7.44
C ASN A 150 -16.44 13.59 7.58
N GLN A 151 -16.04 13.95 8.80
CA GLN A 151 -15.26 15.15 9.10
C GLN A 151 -13.75 14.90 9.00
N VAL A 152 -13.33 13.65 9.22
CA VAL A 152 -11.92 13.23 9.14
C VAL A 152 -11.85 11.92 8.36
N ILE A 153 -10.91 11.83 7.42
CA ILE A 153 -10.65 10.60 6.66
C ILE A 153 -9.74 9.70 7.49
N ALA A 154 -10.21 8.50 7.80
CA ALA A 154 -9.37 7.42 8.32
C ALA A 154 -8.81 6.61 7.13
N SER A 155 -7.51 6.37 7.13
CA SER A 155 -6.81 5.55 6.13
C SER A 155 -6.38 4.18 6.67
N ALA A 156 -6.68 3.90 7.93
CA ALA A 156 -6.31 2.66 8.58
C ALA A 156 -7.26 2.27 9.72
N VAL A 157 -7.42 0.97 9.89
CA VAL A 157 -8.10 0.33 11.02
C VAL A 157 -7.05 -0.39 11.87
N ARG A 158 -6.97 -0.03 13.14
CA ARG A 158 -6.13 -0.72 14.13
C ARG A 158 -7.00 -1.61 15.02
N VAL A 159 -6.64 -2.89 15.12
CA VAL A 159 -7.24 -3.82 16.07
C VAL A 159 -6.24 -4.14 17.17
N ASN A 160 -6.70 -4.03 18.41
CA ASN A 160 -5.92 -4.37 19.60
C ASN A 160 -6.48 -5.68 20.20
N GLY A 161 -5.92 -6.82 19.82
CA GLY A 161 -6.24 -8.11 20.42
C GLY A 161 -5.67 -8.21 21.83
N ARG A 162 -6.52 -8.50 22.82
CA ARG A 162 -6.13 -8.55 24.23
C ARG A 162 -6.58 -9.85 24.88
N ARG A 163 -5.68 -10.43 25.70
CA ARG A 163 -5.97 -11.52 26.65
C ARG A 163 -5.46 -11.14 28.02
N ASP A 164 -5.97 -10.02 28.53
CA ASP A 164 -5.67 -9.49 29.85
C ASP A 164 -6.93 -9.49 30.75
N SER A 165 -6.77 -9.10 32.01
CA SER A 165 -7.85 -9.01 32.99
C SER A 165 -8.99 -8.05 32.62
N SER A 166 -8.78 -7.14 31.66
CA SER A 166 -9.79 -6.19 31.17
C SER A 166 -10.50 -6.64 29.89
N SER A 167 -9.99 -7.70 29.24
CA SER A 167 -10.52 -8.27 28.00
C SER A 167 -11.67 -9.24 28.26
N LEU A 168 -12.57 -9.40 27.28
CA LEU A 168 -13.68 -10.36 27.38
C LEU A 168 -13.18 -11.82 27.43
N GLY A 169 -12.06 -12.13 26.77
CA GLY A 169 -11.44 -13.46 26.77
C GLY A 169 -10.58 -13.76 28.01
N GLY A 170 -10.39 -12.78 28.90
CA GLY A 170 -9.62 -12.92 30.13
C GLY A 170 -8.14 -13.26 29.94
N VAL A 171 -7.46 -13.47 31.07
CA VAL A 171 -6.04 -13.85 31.13
C VAL A 171 -5.80 -15.28 30.66
N ILE A 172 -4.57 -15.60 30.26
CA ILE A 172 -4.17 -16.96 29.90
C ILE A 172 -3.57 -17.69 31.11
N PRO A 173 -4.16 -18.78 31.61
CA PRO A 173 -3.56 -19.56 32.68
C PRO A 173 -2.30 -20.30 32.19
N LEU A 174 -1.30 -20.44 33.05
CA LEU A 174 -0.14 -21.29 32.77
C LEU A 174 -0.49 -22.76 32.93
N VAL A 175 0.08 -23.62 32.07
CA VAL A 175 -0.06 -25.08 32.18
C VAL A 175 0.40 -25.58 33.55
N PHE A 176 1.52 -25.03 34.05
CA PHE A 176 2.02 -25.28 35.40
C PHE A 176 2.17 -23.98 36.20
N PRO A 177 1.13 -23.55 36.94
CA PRO A 177 1.08 -22.23 37.59
C PRO A 177 2.02 -22.09 38.79
N LYS A 178 2.12 -23.13 39.63
CA LYS A 178 2.85 -23.10 40.92
C LYS A 178 4.39 -22.99 40.84
N PHE A 179 4.97 -22.94 39.65
CA PHE A 179 6.43 -22.81 39.48
C PHE A 179 6.90 -21.37 39.28
N PHE A 180 5.98 -20.43 39.03
CA PHE A 180 6.28 -19.01 38.82
C PHE A 180 5.55 -18.16 39.86
N SER A 181 5.97 -16.91 40.03
CA SER A 181 5.28 -15.94 40.90
C SER A 181 3.94 -15.45 40.32
N ARG A 182 3.59 -15.89 39.10
CA ARG A 182 2.33 -15.59 38.42
C ARG A 182 1.78 -16.88 37.84
N ASP A 183 0.48 -17.08 38.02
CA ASP A 183 -0.24 -18.27 37.54
C ASP A 183 -0.80 -18.08 36.11
N TYR A 184 -0.61 -16.90 35.53
CA TYR A 184 -1.16 -16.50 34.24
C TYR A 184 -0.20 -15.56 33.49
N PHE A 185 -0.44 -15.38 32.19
CA PHE A 185 0.17 -14.34 31.37
C PHE A 185 -0.90 -13.56 30.57
N GLU A 186 -0.57 -12.31 30.26
CA GLU A 186 -1.52 -11.36 29.67
C GLU A 186 -0.94 -10.81 28.34
N PRO A 187 -1.04 -11.55 27.23
CA PRO A 187 -0.54 -11.07 25.95
C PRO A 187 -1.50 -10.03 25.37
N THR A 188 -0.92 -9.00 24.76
CA THR A 188 -1.66 -8.03 23.94
C THR A 188 -0.94 -7.90 22.61
N GLN A 189 -1.71 -7.71 21.54
CA GLN A 189 -1.21 -7.55 20.18
C GLN A 189 -1.94 -6.38 19.54
N ARG A 190 -1.22 -5.62 18.72
CA ARG A 190 -1.81 -4.56 17.88
C ARG A 190 -1.52 -4.91 16.44
N SER A 191 -2.52 -4.78 15.58
CA SER A 191 -2.39 -4.93 14.14
C SER A 191 -3.06 -3.77 13.45
N VAL A 192 -2.46 -3.25 12.39
CA VAL A 192 -2.99 -2.12 11.61
C VAL A 192 -3.20 -2.58 10.19
N ALA A 193 -4.44 -2.56 9.74
CA ALA A 193 -4.78 -2.68 8.32
C ALA A 193 -4.92 -1.26 7.76
N MET A 194 -3.96 -0.85 6.96
CA MET A 194 -4.05 0.35 6.15
C MET A 194 -4.87 -0.01 4.91
N GLN A 195 -5.83 0.82 4.50
CA GLN A 195 -6.45 0.70 3.20
C GLN A 195 -6.96 2.06 2.76
N VAL A 196 -6.51 2.49 1.58
CA VAL A 196 -6.83 3.79 1.01
C VAL A 196 -7.47 3.53 -0.33
N ASP A 197 -8.80 3.44 -0.33
CA ASP A 197 -9.55 3.63 -1.57
C ASP A 197 -9.21 5.00 -2.15
N ARG A 198 -9.20 5.13 -3.48
CA ARG A 198 -8.79 6.39 -4.12
C ARG A 198 -9.79 6.84 -5.15
N ASP A 199 -10.27 8.06 -4.98
CA ASP A 199 -11.03 8.74 -6.01
C ASP A 199 -10.09 9.73 -6.70
N ILE A 200 -9.90 9.51 -8.00
CA ILE A 200 -8.94 10.22 -8.83
C ILE A 200 -9.71 11.09 -9.82
N SER A 201 -9.36 12.38 -9.87
CA SER A 201 -9.89 13.31 -10.88
C SER A 201 -8.75 13.72 -11.80
N LEU A 202 -8.73 13.24 -13.03
CA LEU A 202 -7.82 13.74 -14.06
C LEU A 202 -8.45 15.01 -14.67
N VAL A 203 -7.69 16.10 -14.69
CA VAL A 203 -8.07 17.39 -15.25
C VAL A 203 -7.15 17.67 -16.44
N LEU A 204 -7.68 17.49 -17.65
CA LEU A 204 -6.91 17.45 -18.88
C LEU A 204 -7.00 18.77 -19.66
N ASP A 205 -5.85 19.26 -20.12
CA ASP A 205 -5.78 20.40 -21.03
C ASP A 205 -6.15 19.94 -22.44
N ARG A 206 -7.16 20.57 -23.02
CA ARG A 206 -7.56 20.40 -24.43
C ARG A 206 -7.52 21.74 -25.18
N SER A 207 -6.66 22.66 -24.76
CA SER A 207 -6.45 23.94 -25.43
C SER A 207 -5.80 23.74 -26.82
N GLY A 208 -5.78 24.80 -27.63
CA GLY A 208 -5.27 24.71 -29.00
C GLY A 208 -3.78 24.34 -29.11
N SER A 209 -2.97 24.59 -28.08
CA SER A 209 -1.56 24.19 -28.07
C SER A 209 -1.36 22.66 -28.05
N MET A 210 -2.37 21.91 -27.62
CA MET A 210 -2.35 20.44 -27.65
C MET A 210 -2.41 19.85 -29.06
N GLU A 211 -2.74 20.65 -30.08
CA GLU A 211 -2.68 20.24 -31.50
C GLU A 211 -1.27 20.31 -32.09
N TRP A 212 -0.33 20.90 -31.35
CA TRP A 212 1.04 21.08 -31.82
C TRP A 212 1.84 19.79 -31.73
N LEU A 213 2.95 19.75 -32.47
CA LEU A 213 3.84 18.59 -32.47
C LEU A 213 4.59 18.47 -31.15
N THR A 214 4.81 17.24 -30.69
CA THR A 214 5.82 16.92 -29.68
C THR A 214 7.16 16.66 -30.36
N TRP A 215 8.23 17.16 -29.76
CA TRP A 215 9.58 17.06 -30.30
C TRP A 215 10.41 16.05 -29.50
N PRO A 216 11.32 15.31 -30.15
CA PRO A 216 12.28 14.48 -29.45
C PRO A 216 13.11 15.28 -28.43
N ASP A 217 13.52 14.61 -27.35
CA ASP A 217 14.26 15.25 -26.26
C ASP A 217 15.50 16.01 -26.77
N GLY A 218 15.52 17.33 -26.53
CA GLY A 218 16.63 18.21 -26.88
C GLY A 218 16.51 18.91 -28.24
N ASP A 219 15.54 18.51 -29.07
CA ASP A 219 15.26 19.17 -30.34
C ASP A 219 14.12 20.18 -30.19
N SER A 220 14.32 21.36 -30.78
CA SER A 220 13.32 22.41 -30.75
C SER A 220 13.38 23.24 -32.04
N PRO A 221 12.25 23.44 -32.72
CA PRO A 221 12.20 24.27 -33.93
C PRO A 221 12.31 25.77 -33.59
N TRP A 222 12.26 26.13 -32.31
CA TRP A 222 12.17 27.51 -31.83
C TRP A 222 13.54 28.18 -31.64
N ASN A 223 14.43 28.03 -32.62
CA ASN A 223 15.76 28.60 -32.59
C ASN A 223 16.09 29.41 -33.84
N TYR A 224 17.14 30.23 -33.76
CA TYR A 224 17.50 31.17 -34.81
C TYR A 224 17.85 30.48 -36.13
N ASP A 225 18.53 29.34 -36.08
CA ASP A 225 19.03 28.63 -37.26
C ASP A 225 17.86 28.02 -38.04
N VAL A 226 16.93 27.37 -37.34
CA VAL A 226 15.69 26.84 -37.93
C VAL A 226 14.86 27.98 -38.55
N TYR A 227 14.72 29.12 -37.85
CA TYR A 227 13.97 30.25 -38.40
C TYR A 227 14.61 30.87 -39.64
N ALA A 228 15.94 30.93 -39.69
CA ALA A 228 16.66 31.44 -40.84
C ALA A 228 16.42 30.55 -42.07
N GLU A 229 16.55 29.23 -41.91
CA GLU A 229 16.30 28.27 -42.98
C GLU A 229 14.82 28.23 -43.39
N ALA A 230 13.90 28.33 -42.43
CA ALA A 230 12.46 28.42 -42.72
C ALA A 230 12.12 29.67 -43.53
N ALA A 231 12.85 30.77 -43.31
CA ALA A 231 12.67 31.98 -44.10
C ALA A 231 13.19 31.82 -45.54
N ASP A 232 14.30 31.11 -45.71
CA ASP A 232 14.84 30.76 -47.03
C ASP A 232 13.92 29.78 -47.78
N ALA A 233 13.26 28.87 -47.06
CA ALA A 233 12.24 27.97 -47.58
C ALA A 233 10.89 28.65 -47.87
N GLY A 234 10.72 29.92 -47.50
CA GLY A 234 9.51 30.70 -47.72
C GLY A 234 8.38 30.45 -46.71
N ILE A 235 8.61 29.61 -45.70
CA ILE A 235 7.67 29.33 -44.61
C ILE A 235 7.53 30.54 -43.69
N LEU A 236 8.67 31.18 -43.39
CA LEU A 236 8.72 32.42 -42.64
C LEU A 236 9.15 33.59 -43.55
N TYR A 237 8.89 34.81 -43.12
CA TYR A 237 9.51 35.99 -43.66
C TYR A 237 10.10 36.86 -42.55
N ARG A 238 11.18 37.56 -42.87
CA ARG A 238 11.86 38.45 -41.93
C ARG A 238 11.38 39.88 -42.09
N SER A 239 10.99 40.51 -40.99
CA SER A 239 10.61 41.93 -40.96
C SER A 239 11.02 42.59 -39.64
N ARG A 240 11.54 43.82 -39.69
CA ARG A 240 11.92 44.62 -38.50
C ARG A 240 12.71 43.86 -37.42
N GLY A 241 13.55 42.91 -37.81
CA GLY A 241 14.38 42.13 -36.90
C GLY A 241 13.74 40.87 -36.31
N GLY A 242 12.49 40.54 -36.65
CA GLY A 242 11.81 39.30 -36.25
C GLY A 242 11.41 38.44 -37.45
N TYR A 243 10.99 37.20 -37.15
CA TYR A 243 10.42 36.25 -38.10
C TYR A 243 8.90 36.17 -37.93
N TYR A 244 8.19 36.01 -39.03
CA TYR A 244 6.73 35.94 -39.08
C TYR A 244 6.31 34.88 -40.10
N TYR A 245 5.17 34.23 -39.90
CA TYR A 245 4.63 33.28 -40.86
C TYR A 245 4.30 33.95 -42.19
N SER A 246 4.77 33.36 -43.29
CA SER A 246 4.42 33.78 -44.64
C SER A 246 2.90 33.69 -44.87
N ARG A 247 2.41 34.38 -45.90
CA ARG A 247 0.98 34.42 -46.17
C ARG A 247 0.46 33.02 -46.51
N GLY A 248 -0.41 32.48 -45.66
CA GLY A 248 -0.99 31.14 -45.83
C GLY A 248 -0.26 30.06 -45.04
N GLU A 249 0.88 30.40 -44.44
CA GLU A 249 1.60 29.56 -43.48
C GLU A 249 1.13 29.87 -42.07
N ASP A 250 1.23 28.86 -41.21
CA ASP A 250 0.96 28.95 -39.79
C ASP A 250 1.98 28.12 -39.02
N GLN A 251 1.80 28.06 -37.70
CA GLN A 251 2.65 27.28 -36.83
C GLN A 251 2.68 25.79 -37.21
N ALA A 252 1.52 25.19 -37.54
CA ALA A 252 1.45 23.78 -37.92
C ALA A 252 2.23 23.51 -39.22
N SER A 253 2.17 24.42 -40.18
CA SER A 253 2.92 24.34 -41.44
C SER A 253 4.42 24.50 -41.20
N PHE A 254 4.81 25.39 -40.29
CA PHE A 254 6.20 25.55 -39.87
C PHE A 254 6.77 24.35 -39.12
N GLU A 255 6.05 23.82 -38.14
CA GLU A 255 6.46 22.65 -37.38
C GLU A 255 6.59 21.42 -38.29
N ARG A 256 5.65 21.22 -39.22
CA ARG A 256 5.74 20.15 -40.21
C ARG A 256 6.92 20.33 -41.15
N TRP A 257 7.17 21.55 -41.64
CA TRP A 257 8.35 21.83 -42.46
C TRP A 257 9.64 21.53 -41.68
N ALA A 258 9.76 21.99 -40.43
CA ALA A 258 10.94 21.78 -39.61
C ALA A 258 11.17 20.28 -39.37
N TRP A 259 10.11 19.52 -39.12
CA TRP A 259 10.17 18.07 -38.96
C TRP A 259 10.69 17.36 -40.21
N ASP A 260 10.05 17.62 -41.36
CA ASP A 260 10.30 16.89 -42.61
C ASP A 260 11.57 17.35 -43.33
N ASN A 261 11.99 18.61 -43.16
CA ASN A 261 13.03 19.22 -44.01
C ASN A 261 14.27 19.68 -43.24
N TYR A 262 14.10 20.20 -42.02
CA TYR A 262 15.23 20.70 -41.23
C TYR A 262 15.85 19.57 -40.40
N PHE A 263 15.03 18.86 -39.63
CA PHE A 263 15.47 17.73 -38.81
C PHE A 263 15.48 16.40 -39.60
N ASP A 264 14.78 16.35 -40.74
CA ASP A 264 14.75 15.20 -41.67
C ASP A 264 14.36 13.89 -40.97
N TYR A 265 13.30 13.93 -40.17
CA TYR A 265 12.82 12.77 -39.43
C TYR A 265 12.06 11.80 -40.35
N ASP A 266 12.51 10.53 -40.37
CA ASP A 266 11.86 9.44 -41.12
C ASP A 266 10.55 8.92 -40.47
N VAL A 267 10.26 9.33 -39.24
CA VAL A 267 9.08 8.90 -38.48
C VAL A 267 8.00 9.98 -38.49
N PRO A 268 6.70 9.64 -38.53
CA PRO A 268 5.63 10.64 -38.47
C PRO A 268 5.68 11.41 -37.14
N PRO A 269 5.44 12.73 -37.15
CA PRO A 269 5.40 13.50 -35.93
C PRO A 269 4.20 13.11 -35.06
N ALA A 270 4.43 13.01 -33.77
CA ALA A 270 3.37 12.84 -32.78
C ALA A 270 2.78 14.21 -32.38
N VAL A 271 1.47 14.23 -32.16
CA VAL A 271 0.74 15.40 -31.67
C VAL A 271 0.64 15.32 -30.15
N LYS A 272 0.80 16.45 -29.46
CA LYS A 272 0.77 16.48 -27.99
C LYS A 272 -0.49 15.85 -27.40
N TRP A 273 -1.66 16.08 -28.00
CA TRP A 273 -2.92 15.45 -27.59
C TRP A 273 -2.85 13.93 -27.62
N ASN A 274 -2.31 13.34 -28.70
CA ASN A 274 -2.19 11.88 -28.79
C ASN A 274 -1.24 11.34 -27.71
N SER A 275 -0.13 12.03 -27.44
CA SER A 275 0.78 11.64 -26.35
C SER A 275 0.10 11.72 -24.97
N LEU A 276 -0.82 12.68 -24.76
CA LEU A 276 -1.60 12.76 -23.53
C LEU A 276 -2.59 11.59 -23.43
N VAL A 277 -3.28 11.24 -24.52
CA VAL A 277 -4.18 10.09 -24.59
C VAL A 277 -3.42 8.81 -24.22
N ASP A 278 -2.26 8.57 -24.83
CA ASP A 278 -1.39 7.42 -24.54
C ASP A 278 -0.91 7.41 -23.06
N ALA A 279 -0.61 8.58 -22.50
CA ALA A 279 -0.19 8.70 -21.10
C ALA A 279 -1.34 8.43 -20.11
N VAL A 280 -2.58 8.81 -20.45
CA VAL A 280 -3.78 8.51 -19.66
C VAL A 280 -4.12 7.02 -19.74
N GLU A 281 -3.98 6.39 -20.91
CA GLU A 281 -4.12 4.94 -21.05
C GLU A 281 -3.10 4.21 -20.16
N ALA A 282 -1.82 4.57 -20.26
CA ALA A 282 -0.76 4.00 -19.42
C ALA A 282 -0.97 4.24 -17.91
N PHE A 283 -1.62 5.34 -17.54
CA PHE A 283 -2.02 5.61 -16.17
C PHE A 283 -3.05 4.60 -15.67
N PHE A 284 -4.10 4.35 -16.46
CA PHE A 284 -5.15 3.40 -16.11
C PHE A 284 -4.66 1.96 -16.11
N ASP A 285 -3.79 1.57 -17.06
CA ASP A 285 -3.14 0.26 -17.07
C ASP A 285 -2.39 -0.01 -15.75
N VAL A 286 -1.65 0.98 -15.23
CA VAL A 286 -0.96 0.84 -13.95
C VAL A 286 -1.96 0.69 -12.80
N LEU A 287 -3.08 1.42 -12.82
CA LEU A 287 -4.10 1.33 -11.77
C LEU A 287 -4.81 -0.03 -11.77
N ASP A 288 -5.12 -0.59 -12.93
CA ASP A 288 -5.75 -1.91 -13.07
C ASP A 288 -4.88 -3.05 -12.52
N ASP A 289 -3.56 -2.89 -12.57
CA ASP A 289 -2.61 -3.83 -11.97
C ASP A 289 -2.49 -3.68 -10.44
N THR A 290 -3.07 -2.64 -9.84
CA THR A 290 -2.98 -2.44 -8.39
C THR A 290 -4.03 -3.27 -7.62
N PRO A 291 -3.71 -3.76 -6.41
CA PRO A 291 -4.67 -4.49 -5.58
C PRO A 291 -5.64 -3.57 -4.82
N GLN A 292 -5.61 -2.25 -5.07
CA GLN A 292 -6.43 -1.26 -4.37
C GLN A 292 -7.80 -1.13 -5.08
N SER A 293 -8.71 -0.36 -4.48
CA SER A 293 -9.96 0.03 -5.14
C SER A 293 -9.90 1.49 -5.55
N GLU A 294 -9.68 1.71 -6.84
CA GLU A 294 -9.63 3.02 -7.47
C GLU A 294 -10.94 3.33 -8.21
N GLN A 295 -11.26 4.62 -8.25
CA GLN A 295 -12.25 5.19 -9.16
C GLN A 295 -11.61 6.39 -9.83
N ALA A 296 -11.85 6.55 -11.12
CA ALA A 296 -11.33 7.67 -11.88
C ALA A 296 -12.44 8.45 -12.58
N ALA A 297 -12.22 9.74 -12.78
CA ALA A 297 -13.09 10.62 -13.53
C ALA A 297 -12.29 11.61 -14.36
N ILE A 298 -12.87 12.05 -15.47
CA ILE A 298 -12.27 13.01 -16.40
C ILE A 298 -13.03 14.33 -16.33
N ALA A 299 -12.27 15.39 -16.11
CA ALA A 299 -12.64 16.75 -16.45
C ALA A 299 -11.63 17.28 -17.46
N SER A 300 -12.06 18.19 -18.31
CA SER A 300 -11.20 18.83 -19.28
C SER A 300 -11.43 20.33 -19.33
N TYR A 301 -10.49 21.05 -19.90
CA TYR A 301 -10.63 22.49 -20.05
C TYR A 301 -9.96 23.00 -21.32
N ALA A 302 -10.54 24.09 -21.81
CA ALA A 302 -9.91 24.98 -22.77
C ALA A 302 -10.32 26.42 -22.40
N SER A 303 -11.02 27.11 -23.30
CA SER A 303 -11.70 28.38 -22.97
C SER A 303 -12.73 28.21 -21.86
N THR A 304 -13.31 27.02 -21.69
CA THR A 304 -14.26 26.67 -20.62
C THR A 304 -13.89 25.30 -20.04
N GLY A 305 -14.28 25.05 -18.79
CA GLY A 305 -14.20 23.70 -18.21
C GLY A 305 -15.40 22.85 -18.62
N SER A 306 -15.19 21.55 -18.75
CA SER A 306 -16.24 20.54 -18.81
C SER A 306 -15.94 19.39 -17.86
N ARG A 307 -17.00 18.77 -17.35
CA ARG A 307 -16.95 17.51 -16.62
C ARG A 307 -17.40 16.42 -17.58
N ASP A 308 -16.49 15.55 -17.96
CA ASP A 308 -16.66 14.66 -19.10
C ASP A 308 -17.06 13.25 -18.66
N SER A 309 -16.71 12.84 -17.44
CA SER A 309 -17.24 11.63 -16.79
C SER A 309 -17.51 11.83 -15.29
N TRP A 310 -18.01 10.79 -14.63
CA TRP A 310 -18.10 10.71 -13.17
C TRP A 310 -17.10 9.67 -12.66
N LEU A 311 -16.85 9.66 -11.35
CA LEU A 311 -16.06 8.62 -10.71
C LEU A 311 -16.68 7.26 -10.99
N ASP A 312 -15.91 6.40 -11.63
CA ASP A 312 -16.26 5.03 -11.97
C ASP A 312 -15.04 4.12 -11.75
N PRO A 313 -15.22 2.91 -11.20
CA PRO A 313 -14.16 1.90 -11.15
C PRO A 313 -13.85 1.27 -12.51
N ASP A 314 -14.73 1.39 -13.50
CA ASP A 314 -14.48 0.97 -14.88
C ASP A 314 -13.78 2.09 -15.66
N PHE A 315 -12.46 1.97 -15.82
CA PHE A 315 -11.66 2.99 -16.50
C PHE A 315 -11.95 3.11 -17.99
N ASP A 316 -12.62 2.13 -18.62
CA ASP A 316 -13.11 2.27 -19.98
C ASP A 316 -14.11 3.43 -20.08
N VAL A 317 -14.89 3.72 -19.02
CA VAL A 317 -15.82 4.86 -18.98
C VAL A 317 -15.05 6.19 -19.06
N ALA A 318 -13.92 6.28 -18.34
CA ALA A 318 -13.05 7.45 -18.37
C ALA A 318 -12.34 7.57 -19.73
N MET A 319 -11.84 6.46 -20.27
CA MET A 319 -11.14 6.45 -21.56
C MET A 319 -12.06 6.84 -22.73
N ASN A 320 -13.28 6.30 -22.75
CA ASN A 320 -14.30 6.71 -23.72
C ASN A 320 -14.63 8.21 -23.63
N ALA A 321 -14.57 8.81 -22.44
CA ALA A 321 -14.76 10.25 -22.30
C ALA A 321 -13.61 11.04 -22.94
N VAL A 322 -12.36 10.59 -22.75
CA VAL A 322 -11.16 11.19 -23.37
C VAL A 322 -11.23 11.11 -24.89
N ASP A 323 -11.60 9.96 -25.46
CA ASP A 323 -11.69 9.75 -26.92
C ASP A 323 -12.69 10.68 -27.62
N ASN A 324 -13.67 11.20 -26.89
CA ASN A 324 -14.69 12.12 -27.42
C ASN A 324 -14.30 13.60 -27.27
N LEU A 325 -13.17 13.92 -26.63
CA LEU A 325 -12.70 15.28 -26.47
C LEU A 325 -12.08 15.81 -27.76
N ASN A 326 -12.27 17.12 -27.97
CA ASN A 326 -11.67 17.83 -29.08
C ASN A 326 -10.84 18.99 -28.53
N THR A 327 -9.65 19.15 -29.09
CA THR A 327 -8.73 20.23 -28.78
C THR A 327 -9.19 21.56 -29.38
N GLY A 328 -8.74 22.67 -28.79
CA GLY A 328 -8.95 24.01 -29.30
C GLY A 328 -9.42 25.01 -28.24
N GLY A 329 -9.20 26.30 -28.51
CA GLY A 329 -9.53 27.39 -27.60
C GLY A 329 -8.35 27.79 -26.69
N GLY A 330 -8.65 28.58 -25.65
CA GLY A 330 -7.66 29.06 -24.68
C GLY A 330 -7.31 28.04 -23.60
N THR A 331 -6.56 28.47 -22.59
CA THR A 331 -6.02 27.61 -21.53
C THR A 331 -6.54 28.12 -20.18
N GLY A 332 -7.67 27.58 -19.74
CA GLY A 332 -8.35 27.97 -18.50
C GLY A 332 -8.22 26.96 -17.37
N ILE A 333 -7.01 26.83 -16.81
CA ILE A 333 -6.64 25.80 -15.83
C ILE A 333 -7.56 25.82 -14.61
N GLY A 334 -7.79 27.00 -14.03
CA GLY A 334 -8.69 27.13 -12.87
C GLY A 334 -10.12 26.66 -13.15
N ARG A 335 -10.62 26.80 -14.39
CA ARG A 335 -11.95 26.30 -14.78
C ARG A 335 -11.98 24.78 -14.83
N GLY A 336 -10.90 24.14 -15.31
CA GLY A 336 -10.76 22.69 -15.25
C GLY A 336 -10.77 22.16 -13.81
N MET A 337 -10.02 22.80 -12.92
CA MET A 337 -10.00 22.45 -11.48
C MET A 337 -11.39 22.56 -10.84
N ARG A 338 -12.18 23.58 -11.20
CA ARG A 338 -13.58 23.75 -10.76
C ARG A 338 -14.53 22.68 -11.26
N GLU A 339 -14.28 22.06 -12.40
CA GLU A 339 -15.04 20.89 -12.83
C GLU A 339 -14.54 19.63 -12.13
N GLY A 340 -13.22 19.45 -11.99
CA GLY A 340 -12.61 18.32 -11.31
C GLY A 340 -13.06 18.14 -9.86
N ILE A 341 -13.20 19.24 -9.10
CA ILE A 341 -13.67 19.18 -7.71
C ILE A 341 -15.08 18.60 -7.58
N LYS A 342 -15.93 18.76 -8.61
CA LYS A 342 -17.30 18.25 -8.59
C LYS A 342 -17.36 16.73 -8.57
N HIS A 343 -16.31 16.05 -9.03
CA HIS A 343 -16.20 14.60 -8.92
C HIS A 343 -16.26 14.16 -7.45
N PHE A 344 -15.51 14.83 -6.58
CA PHE A 344 -15.43 14.50 -5.15
C PHE A 344 -16.64 14.95 -4.34
N GLN A 345 -17.52 15.76 -4.93
CA GLN A 345 -18.77 16.22 -4.34
C GLN A 345 -19.98 15.41 -4.82
N HIS A 346 -19.79 14.53 -5.81
CA HIS A 346 -20.86 13.73 -6.37
C HIS A 346 -21.21 12.54 -5.46
N ALA A 347 -22.40 11.97 -5.65
CA ALA A 347 -22.83 10.79 -4.90
C ALA A 347 -21.96 9.54 -5.16
N ASN A 348 -21.21 9.51 -6.26
CA ASN A 348 -20.26 8.44 -6.56
C ASN A 348 -18.97 8.56 -5.75
N ALA A 349 -18.65 9.74 -5.22
CA ALA A 349 -17.45 9.93 -4.42
C ALA A 349 -17.57 9.15 -3.11
N ARG A 350 -16.57 8.32 -2.82
CA ARG A 350 -16.53 7.47 -1.63
C ARG A 350 -16.10 8.31 -0.42
N PRO A 351 -16.91 8.44 0.64
CA PRO A 351 -16.61 9.34 1.76
C PRO A 351 -15.19 9.18 2.34
N PHE A 352 -14.70 7.93 2.42
CA PHE A 352 -13.42 7.59 3.06
C PHE A 352 -12.26 7.39 2.09
N ALA A 353 -12.50 7.48 0.77
CA ALA A 353 -11.43 7.38 -0.20
C ALA A 353 -10.57 8.65 -0.21
N SER A 354 -9.25 8.47 -0.32
CA SER A 354 -8.32 9.57 -0.61
C SER A 354 -8.74 10.28 -1.89
N LYS A 355 -8.74 11.62 -1.84
CA LYS A 355 -9.09 12.47 -2.97
C LYS A 355 -7.82 12.97 -3.62
N THR A 356 -7.61 12.62 -4.88
CA THR A 356 -6.44 13.05 -5.63
C THR A 356 -6.84 13.64 -6.96
N MET A 357 -6.51 14.91 -7.18
CA MET A 357 -6.65 15.56 -8.47
C MET A 357 -5.30 15.57 -9.17
N VAL A 358 -5.27 15.23 -10.46
CA VAL A 358 -4.08 15.39 -11.31
C VAL A 358 -4.43 16.41 -12.38
N VAL A 359 -3.77 17.56 -12.36
CA VAL A 359 -4.01 18.65 -13.31
C VAL A 359 -2.87 18.69 -14.31
N MET A 360 -3.19 18.50 -15.58
CA MET A 360 -2.22 18.54 -16.67
C MET A 360 -2.39 19.82 -17.50
N THR A 361 -1.29 20.42 -17.96
CA THR A 361 -1.25 21.58 -18.87
C THR A 361 -0.05 21.49 -19.81
N ASP A 362 -0.20 21.89 -21.07
CA ASP A 362 0.93 22.04 -22.01
C ASP A 362 1.32 23.50 -22.28
N GLY A 363 0.62 24.42 -21.64
CA GLY A 363 0.75 25.84 -21.89
C GLY A 363 0.50 26.70 -20.66
N ASN A 364 0.28 27.98 -20.95
CA ASN A 364 0.17 29.04 -19.96
C ASN A 364 -1.29 29.44 -19.76
N HIS A 365 -1.71 29.47 -18.50
CA HIS A 365 -3.03 29.99 -18.13
C HIS A 365 -3.24 31.37 -18.75
N ASN A 366 -4.33 31.53 -19.49
CA ASN A 366 -4.60 32.77 -20.23
C ASN A 366 -6.06 33.21 -20.18
N THR A 367 -6.94 32.45 -19.51
CA THR A 367 -8.37 32.78 -19.42
C THR A 367 -9.04 32.20 -18.18
N GLY A 368 -9.95 32.94 -17.58
CA GLY A 368 -10.68 32.49 -16.39
C GLY A 368 -9.91 32.71 -15.08
N GLU A 369 -10.28 31.93 -14.06
CA GLU A 369 -9.73 32.04 -12.71
C GLU A 369 -8.28 31.55 -12.65
N ASP A 370 -7.46 32.26 -11.87
CA ASP A 370 -6.08 31.87 -11.61
C ASP A 370 -6.02 30.51 -10.88
N PRO A 371 -5.22 29.55 -11.38
CA PRO A 371 -5.20 28.20 -10.81
C PRO A 371 -4.64 28.14 -9.38
N LEU A 372 -3.71 29.04 -9.01
CA LEU A 372 -3.12 29.05 -7.67
C LEU A 372 -4.13 29.56 -6.63
N ASP A 373 -4.95 30.54 -6.98
CA ASP A 373 -6.03 31.00 -6.10
C ASP A 373 -7.09 29.92 -5.89
N VAL A 374 -7.46 29.18 -6.95
CA VAL A 374 -8.37 28.01 -6.84
C VAL A 374 -7.75 26.92 -5.95
N ALA A 375 -6.46 26.62 -6.13
CA ALA A 375 -5.76 25.63 -5.31
C ALA A 375 -5.76 26.00 -3.81
N ARG A 376 -5.48 27.27 -3.49
CA ARG A 376 -5.52 27.77 -2.10
C ARG A 376 -6.91 27.68 -1.49
N GLU A 377 -7.95 27.99 -2.26
CA GLU A 377 -9.33 27.79 -1.81
C GLU A 377 -9.60 26.32 -1.51
N PHE A 378 -9.21 25.42 -2.43
CA PHE A 378 -9.42 23.99 -2.26
C PHE A 378 -8.69 23.44 -1.06
N ALA A 379 -7.43 23.81 -0.84
CA ALA A 379 -6.63 23.42 0.31
C ALA A 379 -7.27 23.83 1.65
N SER A 380 -7.99 24.95 1.67
CA SER A 380 -8.69 25.45 2.86
C SER A 380 -10.05 24.79 3.10
N THR A 381 -10.65 24.19 2.07
CA THR A 381 -12.05 23.72 2.09
C THR A 381 -12.17 22.20 2.08
N TYR A 382 -11.26 21.52 1.39
CA TYR A 382 -11.33 20.10 1.12
C TYR A 382 -10.05 19.38 1.51
N ASN A 383 -10.18 18.15 1.99
CA ASN A 383 -9.05 17.27 2.27
C ASN A 383 -8.69 16.48 0.99
N MET A 384 -7.86 17.07 0.13
CA MET A 384 -7.38 16.43 -1.09
C MET A 384 -5.93 16.78 -1.40
N THR A 385 -5.33 15.98 -2.28
CA THR A 385 -4.03 16.26 -2.88
C THR A 385 -4.19 16.67 -4.34
N ILE A 386 -3.47 17.70 -4.79
CA ILE A 386 -3.43 18.09 -6.21
C ILE A 386 -2.02 17.92 -6.75
N HIS A 387 -1.83 16.96 -7.65
CA HIS A 387 -0.61 16.85 -8.45
C HIS A 387 -0.75 17.66 -9.72
N THR A 388 0.35 18.20 -10.21
CA THR A 388 0.39 18.96 -11.45
C THR A 388 1.38 18.34 -12.43
N VAL A 389 1.04 18.34 -13.72
CA VAL A 389 1.89 17.83 -14.80
C VAL A 389 2.01 18.90 -15.87
N THR A 390 3.23 19.31 -16.20
CA THR A 390 3.50 20.23 -17.32
C THR A 390 4.13 19.51 -18.49
N PHE A 391 3.60 19.71 -19.69
CA PHE A 391 4.08 19.04 -20.91
C PHE A 391 4.69 20.02 -21.93
N GLY A 392 5.94 19.77 -22.30
CA GLY A 392 6.73 20.58 -23.22
C GLY A 392 7.35 21.84 -22.58
N SER A 393 8.31 22.43 -23.30
CA SER A 393 9.11 23.57 -22.84
C SER A 393 8.33 24.84 -22.50
N ASP A 394 7.17 25.04 -23.13
CA ASP A 394 6.46 26.32 -23.11
C ASP A 394 5.45 26.46 -21.96
N ALA A 395 5.23 25.38 -21.21
CA ALA A 395 4.33 25.33 -20.07
C ALA A 395 4.92 26.06 -18.85
N ASN A 396 4.09 26.81 -18.10
CA ASN A 396 4.55 27.50 -16.89
C ASN A 396 4.77 26.53 -15.72
N GLN A 397 5.96 25.97 -15.65
CA GLN A 397 6.38 25.04 -14.59
C GLN A 397 6.37 25.68 -13.20
N SER A 398 6.71 26.97 -13.09
CA SER A 398 6.77 27.67 -11.81
C SER A 398 5.38 27.80 -11.18
N ASP A 399 4.39 28.23 -11.95
CA ASP A 399 3.02 28.40 -11.45
C ASP A 399 2.42 27.04 -11.08
N MET A 400 2.65 26.02 -11.90
CA MET A 400 2.13 24.67 -11.62
C MET A 400 2.83 23.99 -10.44
N HIS A 401 4.09 24.32 -10.17
CA HIS A 401 4.76 23.93 -8.93
C HIS A 401 4.07 24.55 -7.70
N ASP A 402 3.74 25.85 -7.75
CA ASP A 402 3.04 26.53 -6.65
C ASP A 402 1.62 25.98 -6.43
N VAL A 403 0.90 25.63 -7.50
CA VAL A 403 -0.42 24.97 -7.44
C VAL A 403 -0.34 23.63 -6.72
N ALA A 404 0.61 22.77 -7.08
CA ALA A 404 0.81 21.48 -6.42
C ALA A 404 1.19 21.66 -4.94
N ALA A 405 2.12 22.58 -4.66
CA ALA A 405 2.57 22.86 -3.29
C ALA A 405 1.44 23.37 -2.39
N ALA A 406 0.49 24.15 -2.92
CA ALA A 406 -0.66 24.65 -2.17
C ALA A 406 -1.57 23.52 -1.64
N CYS A 407 -1.61 22.36 -2.30
CA CYS A 407 -2.46 21.23 -1.95
C CYS A 407 -1.66 19.96 -1.63
N ASN A 408 -0.47 20.10 -1.04
CA ASN A 408 0.39 18.99 -0.60
C ASN A 408 0.71 17.95 -1.70
N GLY A 409 0.66 18.34 -2.97
CA GLY A 409 1.00 17.48 -4.09
C GLY A 409 2.41 17.68 -4.59
N LYS A 410 2.68 17.08 -5.75
CA LYS A 410 3.96 17.19 -6.46
C LYS A 410 3.71 17.69 -7.87
N HIS A 411 4.64 18.50 -8.35
CA HIS A 411 4.73 18.89 -9.74
C HIS A 411 5.65 17.93 -10.50
N TYR A 412 5.23 17.57 -11.69
CA TYR A 412 5.95 16.74 -12.63
C TYR A 412 6.06 17.46 -13.96
N HIS A 413 7.13 17.19 -14.69
CA HIS A 413 7.35 17.76 -16.00
C HIS A 413 7.82 16.68 -16.98
N ALA A 414 7.25 16.70 -18.17
CA ALA A 414 7.66 15.90 -19.31
C ALA A 414 7.98 16.81 -20.49
N GLU A 415 9.10 16.56 -21.16
CA GLU A 415 9.49 17.28 -22.38
C GLU A 415 8.94 16.58 -23.64
N SER A 416 8.87 15.25 -23.62
CA SER A 416 8.41 14.40 -24.71
C SER A 416 7.26 13.47 -24.32
N GLY A 417 6.57 12.90 -25.31
CA GLY A 417 5.47 11.96 -25.09
C GLY A 417 5.88 10.72 -24.28
N GLU A 418 7.08 10.18 -24.50
CA GLU A 418 7.61 9.05 -23.72
C GLU A 418 7.79 9.41 -22.24
N GLN A 419 8.34 10.61 -21.97
CA GLN A 419 8.45 11.11 -20.60
C GLN A 419 7.08 11.35 -19.97
N LEU A 420 6.08 11.78 -20.75
CA LEU A 420 4.73 12.01 -20.25
C LEU A 420 4.10 10.70 -19.78
N ILE A 421 4.23 9.63 -20.58
CA ILE A 421 3.82 8.27 -20.20
C ILE A 421 4.50 7.85 -18.89
N ALA A 422 5.83 8.00 -18.81
CA ALA A 422 6.58 7.64 -17.61
C ALA A 422 6.15 8.44 -16.36
N VAL A 423 5.83 9.73 -16.52
CA VAL A 423 5.32 10.59 -15.44
C VAL A 423 3.95 10.10 -14.97
N PHE A 424 3.03 9.79 -15.87
CA PHE A 424 1.70 9.31 -15.48
C PHE A 424 1.79 7.93 -14.80
N GLN A 425 2.62 7.02 -15.31
CA GLN A 425 2.93 5.76 -14.62
C GLN A 425 3.55 5.99 -13.24
N GLU A 426 4.46 6.96 -13.09
CA GLU A 426 5.05 7.33 -11.81
C GLU A 426 3.99 7.84 -10.84
N ILE A 427 3.08 8.70 -11.29
CA ILE A 427 1.97 9.22 -10.48
C ILE A 427 1.13 8.04 -9.99
N ALA A 428 0.64 7.18 -10.90
CA ALA A 428 -0.19 6.02 -10.56
C ALA A 428 0.47 5.11 -9.50
N ASN A 429 1.78 4.85 -9.64
CA ASN A 429 2.54 4.03 -8.69
C ASN A 429 2.80 4.70 -7.34
N ASN A 430 2.98 6.03 -7.33
CA ASN A 430 3.29 6.79 -6.11
C ASN A 430 2.07 7.42 -5.44
N LEU A 431 0.87 7.23 -5.99
CA LEU A 431 -0.35 7.45 -5.23
C LEU A 431 -0.25 6.63 -3.93
N PRO A 432 -0.71 7.12 -2.77
CA PRO A 432 -0.45 6.49 -1.48
C PRO A 432 -0.88 5.02 -1.40
N THR A 433 0.05 4.06 -1.47
CA THR A 433 -0.21 2.60 -1.54
C THR A 433 -0.22 1.92 -0.15
N LEU A 434 -1.01 0.86 -0.03
CA LEU A 434 -1.21 0.01 1.15
C LEU A 434 0.05 -0.76 1.55
N LEU A 435 0.35 -0.80 2.85
CA LEU A 435 1.26 -1.75 3.50
C LEU A 435 0.62 -2.26 4.80
N THR A 436 0.71 -3.56 5.06
CA THR A 436 0.34 -4.17 6.34
C THR A 436 1.59 -4.30 7.21
N GLU A 437 1.57 -3.78 8.44
CA GLU A 437 2.63 -3.95 9.46
C GLU A 437 2.14 -4.72 10.69
#